data_AF-A0A8C3TTI2-F1
#
_entry.id   AF-A0A8C3TTI2-F1
#
_cell.length_a   1.000
_cell.length_b   1.000
_cell.length_c   1.000
_cell.angle_alpha   90.00
_cell.angle_beta   90.00
_cell.angle_gamma   90.00
#
_symmetry.space_group_name_H-M   'P 1'
#
loop_
_entity.id
_entity.type
_entity.pdbx_description
1 polymer ?
#
loop_
_entity_poly.entity_id
_entity_poly.type
_entity_poly.pdbx_seq_one_letter_code
_entity_poly.pdbx_strand_id
1 'polypeptide(L)'
;MRDHGIFSPAMLGEEQIQNTHTGLDLSVPEYQEIRGKMMSGHVEYHIVIVTRLAAFKSAKHKPEDVVQFMVSKKYSEIEELYQRLTARYPQVSLPLLPRKVLFVGESDISERRAMFNDIMKFISKDEDLATSPELLEFLVLALGSQILESARIKSVTENILTCICSAAQSCLLVFFCPLSGEPHSEMLVGTFKASIVLSCF
;
A
#
# COMPACT_ATOMS: atom_id res chain seq x y z
N MET A 1 28.98 3.53 -18.96
CA MET A 1 27.88 4.51 -18.89
C MET A 1 26.59 3.71 -18.89
N ARG A 2 25.90 3.59 -17.75
CA ARG A 2 24.58 2.96 -17.68
C ARG A 2 23.56 4.08 -17.58
N ASP A 3 22.61 4.08 -18.51
CA ASP A 3 21.51 5.03 -18.56
C ASP A 3 20.79 5.08 -17.21
N HIS A 4 20.74 6.27 -16.63
CA HIS A 4 19.80 6.59 -15.56
C HIS A 4 18.43 6.74 -16.22
N GLY A 5 17.72 5.62 -16.35
CA GLY A 5 16.35 5.57 -16.83
C GLY A 5 15.46 6.45 -15.97
N ILE A 6 15.09 7.61 -16.51
CA ILE A 6 14.00 8.44 -16.00
C ILE A 6 12.71 7.64 -16.22
N PHE A 7 12.24 6.93 -15.19
CA PHE A 7 10.96 6.24 -15.26
C PHE A 7 9.82 7.26 -15.14
N SER A 8 9.10 7.39 -16.24
CA SER A 8 7.95 8.28 -16.42
C SER A 8 6.76 7.85 -15.53
N PRO A 9 5.84 8.77 -15.18
CA PRO A 9 4.70 8.47 -14.34
C PRO A 9 3.72 7.55 -15.08
N ALA A 10 3.35 6.44 -14.43
CA ALA A 10 2.32 5.48 -14.85
C ALA A 10 2.31 5.15 -16.36
N MET A 11 3.07 4.13 -16.75
CA MET A 11 2.96 3.58 -18.10
C MET A 11 1.67 2.75 -18.19
N LEU A 12 0.89 2.94 -19.26
CA LEU A 12 -0.11 1.97 -19.70
C LEU A 12 0.66 0.73 -20.19
N GLY A 13 0.85 -0.23 -19.30
CA GLY A 13 1.51 -1.49 -19.62
C GLY A 13 0.49 -2.49 -20.18
N GLU A 14 0.84 -3.18 -21.25
CA GLU A 14 0.13 -4.37 -21.73
C GLU A 14 0.31 -5.59 -20.80
N GLU A 15 1.00 -5.42 -19.66
CA GLU A 15 1.18 -6.46 -18.66
C GLU A 15 -0.17 -6.83 -18.02
N GLN A 16 -0.65 -8.02 -18.37
CA GLN A 16 -1.85 -8.59 -17.76
C GLN A 16 -1.62 -8.82 -16.27
N ILE A 17 -2.58 -8.40 -15.46
CA ILE A 17 -2.61 -8.73 -14.03
C ILE A 17 -2.71 -10.24 -13.86
N GLN A 18 -1.77 -10.82 -13.12
CA GLN A 18 -1.72 -12.24 -12.79
C GLN A 18 -2.71 -12.56 -11.67
N ASN A 19 -2.72 -11.77 -10.60
CA ASN A 19 -3.66 -11.93 -9.49
C ASN A 19 -5.00 -11.27 -9.83
N THR A 20 -5.76 -11.89 -10.74
CA THR A 20 -7.04 -11.34 -11.20
C THR A 20 -8.10 -11.26 -10.11
N HIS A 21 -7.96 -11.96 -8.98
CA HIS A 21 -8.90 -11.89 -7.87
C HIS A 21 -8.65 -10.64 -7.00
N THR A 22 -7.39 -10.32 -6.68
CA THR A 22 -7.05 -9.09 -5.93
C THR A 22 -6.96 -7.85 -6.81
N GLY A 23 -6.69 -8.03 -8.12
CA GLY A 23 -6.46 -6.90 -9.04
C GLY A 23 -5.14 -6.17 -8.77
N LEU A 24 -4.19 -6.82 -8.10
CA LEU A 24 -2.91 -6.26 -7.67
C LEU A 24 -1.79 -7.29 -7.82
N ASP A 25 -0.75 -6.93 -8.54
CA ASP A 25 0.53 -7.64 -8.52
C ASP A 25 1.61 -6.74 -7.96
N LEU A 26 2.46 -7.33 -7.10
CA LEU A 26 3.61 -6.67 -6.52
C LEU A 26 4.87 -7.49 -6.78
N SER A 27 5.96 -6.80 -7.10
CA SER A 27 7.28 -7.42 -7.22
C SER A 27 8.37 -6.45 -6.82
N VAL A 28 9.55 -6.98 -6.46
CA VAL A 28 10.73 -6.16 -6.12
C VAL A 28 11.87 -6.54 -7.06
N PRO A 29 11.84 -6.13 -8.34
CA PRO A 29 12.79 -6.61 -9.34
C PRO A 29 14.22 -6.10 -9.11
N GLU A 30 14.38 -4.90 -8.55
CA GLU A 30 15.67 -4.23 -8.44
C GLU A 30 15.82 -3.45 -7.12
N TYR A 31 17.06 -3.01 -6.87
CA TYR A 31 17.41 -2.12 -5.77
C TYR A 31 18.43 -1.09 -6.27
N GLN A 32 18.48 0.05 -5.60
CA GLN A 32 19.43 1.11 -5.85
C GLN A 32 20.22 1.45 -4.59
N GLU A 33 21.54 1.42 -4.71
CA GLU A 33 22.43 1.97 -3.69
C GLU A 33 22.63 3.47 -3.93
N ILE A 34 22.08 4.28 -3.04
CA ILE A 34 22.24 5.73 -3.06
C ILE A 34 23.46 6.06 -2.21
N ARG A 35 24.51 6.55 -2.87
CA ARG A 35 25.73 7.00 -2.19
C ARG A 35 25.51 8.40 -1.62
N GLY A 36 25.44 8.48 -0.30
CA GLY A 36 25.42 9.76 0.41
C GLY A 36 26.79 10.44 0.43
N LYS A 37 26.84 11.71 0.85
CA LYS A 37 28.12 12.35 1.18
C LYS A 37 28.68 11.67 2.44
N MET A 38 29.95 11.26 2.40
CA MET A 38 30.59 10.47 3.47
C MET A 38 29.94 9.08 3.66
N MET A 39 29.92 8.52 4.87
CA MET A 39 29.41 7.18 5.21
C MET A 39 27.87 7.09 5.28
N SER A 40 27.14 7.98 4.60
CA SER A 40 25.67 8.10 4.70
C SER A 40 24.90 7.42 3.58
N GLY A 41 25.53 6.48 2.86
CA GLY A 41 24.86 5.73 1.81
C GLY A 41 23.72 4.86 2.35
N HIS A 42 22.68 4.69 1.54
CA HIS A 42 21.54 3.84 1.87
C HIS A 42 21.07 3.06 0.65
N VAL A 43 20.24 2.04 0.89
CA VAL A 43 19.67 1.19 -0.16
C VAL A 43 18.17 1.42 -0.22
N GLU A 44 17.66 1.60 -1.43
CA GLU A 44 16.23 1.61 -1.71
C GLU A 44 15.89 0.43 -2.60
N TYR A 45 14.79 -0.24 -2.28
CA TYR A 45 14.24 -1.35 -3.04
C TYR A 45 13.12 -0.80 -3.91
N HIS A 46 13.14 -1.14 -5.19
CA HIS A 46 12.12 -0.70 -6.12
C HIS A 46 11.02 -1.73 -6.16
N ILE A 47 9.83 -1.31 -5.74
CA ILE A 47 8.63 -2.12 -5.78
C ILE A 47 7.86 -1.72 -7.03
N VAL A 48 7.60 -2.69 -7.91
CA VAL A 48 6.75 -2.51 -9.09
C VAL A 48 5.34 -2.95 -8.72
N ILE A 49 4.38 -2.06 -8.99
CA ILE A 49 2.96 -2.27 -8.79
C ILE A 49 2.32 -2.36 -10.17
N VAL A 50 1.59 -3.46 -10.44
CA VAL A 50 0.68 -3.58 -11.57
C VAL A 50 -0.71 -3.77 -11.01
N THR A 51 -1.63 -2.85 -11.32
CA THR A 51 -2.95 -2.86 -10.66
C THR A 51 -4.06 -2.30 -11.53
N ARG A 52 -5.27 -2.80 -11.30
CA ARG A 52 -6.52 -2.25 -11.85
C ARG A 52 -7.36 -1.55 -10.79
N LEU A 53 -6.87 -1.49 -9.55
CA LEU A 53 -7.59 -0.88 -8.43
C LEU A 53 -7.79 0.62 -8.69
N ALA A 54 -9.01 1.10 -8.43
CA ALA A 54 -9.40 2.47 -8.70
C ALA A 54 -8.59 3.50 -7.89
N ALA A 55 -8.08 3.12 -6.71
CA ALA A 55 -7.27 3.98 -5.84
C ALA A 55 -6.00 4.53 -6.52
N PHE A 56 -5.46 3.81 -7.51
CA PHE A 56 -4.24 4.18 -8.24
C PHE A 56 -4.52 4.81 -9.60
N LYS A 57 -5.80 4.99 -9.95
CA LYS A 57 -6.22 5.52 -11.25
C LYS A 57 -6.61 6.98 -11.14
N SER A 58 -6.11 7.78 -12.08
CA SER A 58 -6.63 9.13 -12.34
C SER A 58 -7.90 9.11 -13.21
N ALA A 59 -8.63 10.23 -13.27
CA ALA A 59 -9.83 10.41 -14.10
C ALA A 59 -9.62 10.20 -15.62
N LYS A 60 -8.37 10.04 -16.08
CA LYS A 60 -8.03 9.72 -17.47
C LYS A 60 -8.13 8.23 -17.78
N HIS A 61 -8.09 7.38 -16.77
CA HIS A 61 -8.11 5.93 -16.93
C HIS A 61 -9.54 5.39 -16.84
N LYS A 62 -9.83 4.36 -17.62
CA LYS A 62 -11.06 3.59 -17.52
C LYS A 62 -11.00 2.59 -16.35
N PRO A 63 -12.16 2.13 -15.84
CA PRO A 63 -12.21 1.11 -14.80
C PRO A 63 -11.48 -0.19 -15.15
N GLU A 64 -11.37 -0.52 -16.44
CA GLU A 64 -10.74 -1.74 -16.93
C GLU A 64 -9.22 -1.60 -17.14
N ASP A 65 -8.71 -0.36 -17.20
CA ASP A 65 -7.30 -0.11 -17.51
C ASP A 65 -6.38 -0.74 -16.45
N VAL A 66 -5.25 -1.28 -16.87
CA VAL A 66 -4.20 -1.69 -15.95
C VAL A 66 -3.17 -0.57 -15.91
N VAL A 67 -2.82 -0.13 -14.70
CA VAL A 67 -1.77 0.87 -14.49
C VAL A 67 -0.56 0.19 -13.85
N GLN A 68 0.62 0.59 -14.31
CA GLN A 68 1.88 0.13 -13.77
C GLN A 68 2.74 1.30 -13.33
N PHE A 69 3.27 1.23 -12.12
CA PHE A 69 4.18 2.22 -11.59
C PHE A 69 5.16 1.60 -10.59
N MET A 70 6.18 2.37 -10.23
CA MET A 70 7.25 1.92 -9.36
C MET A 70 7.43 2.88 -8.19
N VAL A 71 7.71 2.33 -7.02
CA VAL A 71 7.98 3.09 -5.80
C VAL A 71 9.30 2.64 -5.18
N SER A 72 10.10 3.59 -4.71
CA SER A 72 11.36 3.32 -4.03
C SER A 72 11.14 3.33 -2.52
N LYS A 73 11.62 2.28 -1.84
CA LYS A 73 11.37 2.06 -0.41
C LYS A 73 12.62 1.62 0.33
N LYS A 74 12.85 2.18 1.51
CA LYS A 74 13.93 1.74 2.40
C LYS A 74 13.53 0.45 3.11
N TYR A 75 14.53 -0.30 3.56
CA TYR A 75 14.34 -1.48 4.40
C TYR A 75 13.39 -1.20 5.58
N SER A 76 13.59 -0.07 6.27
CA SER A 76 12.79 0.29 7.46
C SER A 76 11.31 0.50 7.15
N GLU A 77 10.98 1.03 5.97
CA GLU A 77 9.58 1.24 5.57
C GLU A 77 8.89 -0.10 5.27
N ILE A 78 9.61 -1.02 4.61
CA ILE A 78 9.10 -2.37 4.33
C ILE A 78 8.94 -3.16 5.64
N GLU A 79 9.92 -3.06 6.54
CA GLU A 79 9.88 -3.64 7.89
C GLU A 79 8.68 -3.10 8.68
N GLU A 80 8.43 -1.78 8.66
CA GLU A 80 7.28 -1.19 9.33
C GLU A 80 5.95 -1.73 8.78
N LEU A 81 5.78 -1.77 7.45
CA LEU A 81 4.59 -2.37 6.82
C LEU A 81 4.41 -3.81 7.31
N TYR A 82 5.46 -4.62 7.26
CA TYR A 82 5.42 -6.02 7.67
C TYR A 82 4.93 -6.17 9.12
N GLN A 83 5.43 -5.35 10.04
CA GLN A 83 5.01 -5.40 11.44
C GLN A 83 3.55 -4.99 11.61
N ARG A 84 3.08 -3.96 10.90
CA ARG A 84 1.68 -3.54 10.95
C ARG A 84 0.74 -4.63 10.42
N LEU A 85 1.10 -5.28 9.31
CA LEU A 85 0.33 -6.41 8.77
C LEU A 85 0.32 -7.60 9.72
N THR A 86 1.46 -7.97 10.30
CA THR A 86 1.55 -9.07 11.28
C THR A 86 0.70 -8.80 12.52
N ALA A 87 0.67 -7.55 13.00
CA ALA A 87 -0.12 -7.16 14.17
C ALA A 87 -1.62 -7.18 13.89
N ARG A 88 -2.04 -6.74 12.70
CA ARG A 88 -3.46 -6.62 12.33
C ARG A 88 -4.06 -7.91 11.77
N TYR A 89 -3.26 -8.74 11.13
CA TYR A 89 -3.66 -9.98 10.48
C TYR A 89 -2.86 -11.18 11.02
N PRO A 90 -2.90 -11.46 12.34
CA PRO A 90 -2.10 -12.51 12.97
C PRO A 90 -2.42 -13.92 12.45
N GLN A 91 -3.61 -14.11 11.86
CA GLN A 91 -4.01 -15.36 11.21
C GLN A 91 -3.25 -15.63 9.91
N VAL A 92 -2.68 -14.59 9.28
CA VAL A 92 -1.97 -14.72 8.01
C VAL A 92 -0.49 -15.01 8.28
N SER A 93 -0.03 -16.16 7.80
CA SER A 93 1.36 -16.59 7.97
C SER A 93 2.27 -15.94 6.92
N LEU A 94 2.70 -14.71 7.17
CA LEU A 94 3.60 -13.97 6.30
C LEU A 94 4.97 -14.68 6.13
N PRO A 95 5.59 -14.61 4.94
CA PRO A 95 6.96 -15.09 4.73
C PRO A 95 7.95 -14.37 5.65
N LEU A 96 9.06 -15.03 6.01
CA LEU A 96 10.02 -14.49 6.96
C LEU A 96 10.61 -13.15 6.50
N LEU A 97 10.61 -12.16 7.40
CA LEU A 97 11.32 -10.89 7.20
C LEU A 97 12.84 -11.12 7.22
N PRO A 98 13.62 -10.53 6.30
CA PRO A 98 15.08 -10.57 6.38
C PRO A 98 15.58 -10.00 7.71
N ARG A 99 16.78 -10.41 8.14
CA ARG A 99 17.38 -9.93 9.40
C ARG A 99 18.07 -8.59 9.24
N LYS A 100 17.97 -7.77 10.29
CA LYS A 100 18.75 -6.54 10.44
C LYS A 100 20.18 -6.88 10.86
N VAL A 101 21.13 -6.67 9.97
CA VAL A 101 22.57 -6.83 10.23
C VAL A 101 23.28 -5.48 10.17
N LEU A 102 24.32 -5.31 10.99
CA LEU A 102 25.04 -4.04 11.17
C LEU A 102 25.90 -3.66 9.97
N PHE A 103 26.43 -4.65 9.25
CA PHE A 103 27.16 -4.47 8.01
C PHE A 103 26.42 -5.23 6.92
N VAL A 104 26.16 -4.55 5.81
CA VAL A 104 25.39 -5.10 4.70
C VAL A 104 26.29 -5.06 3.48
N GLY A 105 26.70 -6.24 3.02
CA GLY A 105 27.41 -6.40 1.74
C GLY A 105 26.44 -6.53 0.57
N GLU A 106 26.97 -6.53 -0.64
CA GLU A 106 26.18 -6.68 -1.88
C GLU A 106 25.36 -7.98 -1.90
N SER A 107 25.92 -9.10 -1.43
CA SER A 107 25.19 -10.37 -1.30
C SER A 107 24.00 -10.27 -0.37
N ASP A 108 24.17 -9.60 0.78
CA ASP A 108 23.09 -9.39 1.76
C ASP A 108 21.96 -8.53 1.16
N ILE A 109 22.31 -7.50 0.36
CA ILE A 109 21.31 -6.65 -0.31
C ILE A 109 20.51 -7.47 -1.33
N SER A 110 21.19 -8.27 -2.15
CA SER A 110 20.54 -9.11 -3.16
C SER A 110 19.62 -10.15 -2.53
N GLU A 111 20.06 -10.82 -1.46
CA GLU A 111 19.24 -11.78 -0.71
C GLU A 111 18.02 -11.12 -0.08
N ARG A 112 18.22 -9.96 0.57
CA ARG A 112 17.11 -9.16 1.12
C ARG A 112 16.09 -8.77 0.06
N ARG A 113 16.54 -8.33 -1.12
CA ARG A 113 15.65 -8.02 -2.24
C ARG A 113 14.83 -9.24 -2.67
N ALA A 114 15.44 -10.43 -2.69
CA ALA A 114 14.72 -11.67 -2.99
C ALA A 114 13.63 -11.97 -1.95
N MET A 115 13.96 -11.88 -0.66
CA MET A 115 13.00 -12.09 0.41
C MET A 115 11.86 -11.05 0.38
N PHE A 116 12.19 -9.78 0.14
CA PHE A 116 11.17 -8.73 -0.02
C PHE A 116 10.29 -8.97 -1.24
N ASN A 117 10.85 -9.44 -2.35
CA ASN A 117 10.05 -9.84 -3.50
C ASN A 117 9.06 -10.94 -3.14
N ASP A 118 9.47 -11.94 -2.35
CA ASP A 118 8.60 -13.04 -1.97
C ASP A 118 7.49 -12.59 -1.01
N ILE A 119 7.81 -11.71 -0.06
CA ILE A 119 6.83 -11.06 0.82
C ILE A 119 5.81 -10.25 0.01
N MET A 120 6.27 -9.40 -0.91
CA MET A 120 5.38 -8.56 -1.72
C MET A 120 4.47 -9.40 -2.62
N LYS A 121 5.02 -10.44 -3.25
CA LYS A 121 4.23 -11.41 -4.03
C LYS A 121 3.20 -12.12 -3.18
N PHE A 122 3.56 -12.52 -1.95
CA PHE A 122 2.62 -13.14 -1.03
C PHE A 122 1.47 -12.20 -0.68
N ILE A 123 1.78 -10.96 -0.27
CA ILE A 123 0.79 -9.94 0.05
C ILE A 123 -0.18 -9.71 -1.11
N SER A 124 0.33 -9.63 -2.34
CA SER A 124 -0.49 -9.36 -3.54
C SER A 124 -1.50 -10.47 -3.87
N LYS A 125 -1.30 -11.69 -3.34
CA LYS A 125 -2.17 -12.85 -3.57
C LYS A 125 -3.26 -13.00 -2.51
N ASP A 126 -3.07 -12.43 -1.33
CA ASP A 126 -4.02 -12.52 -0.23
C ASP A 126 -5.02 -11.36 -0.32
N GLU A 127 -6.32 -11.66 -0.28
CA GLU A 127 -7.37 -10.66 -0.53
C GLU A 127 -7.44 -9.61 0.59
N ASP A 128 -7.29 -10.04 1.85
CA ASP A 128 -7.32 -9.17 3.02
C ASP A 128 -6.09 -8.26 3.06
N LEU A 129 -4.91 -8.80 2.72
CA LEU A 129 -3.68 -8.03 2.71
C LEU A 129 -3.57 -7.09 1.50
N ALA A 130 -3.95 -7.55 0.30
CA ALA A 130 -3.87 -6.77 -0.94
C ALA A 130 -4.78 -5.53 -0.93
N THR A 131 -5.85 -5.56 -0.14
CA THR A 131 -6.78 -4.44 0.05
C THR A 131 -6.61 -3.75 1.42
N SER A 132 -5.64 -4.18 2.23
CA SER A 132 -5.40 -3.61 3.55
C SER A 132 -5.04 -2.12 3.47
N PRO A 133 -5.56 -1.29 4.40
CA PRO A 133 -5.23 0.13 4.42
C PRO A 133 -3.73 0.37 4.65
N GLU A 134 -3.06 -0.50 5.41
CA GLU A 134 -1.62 -0.42 5.67
C GLU A 134 -0.80 -0.52 4.39
N LEU A 135 -1.17 -1.44 3.48
CA LEU A 135 -0.50 -1.63 2.20
C LEU A 135 -0.80 -0.46 1.27
N LEU A 136 -2.07 -0.07 1.15
CA LEU A 136 -2.47 1.03 0.25
C LEU A 136 -1.78 2.33 0.66
N GLU A 137 -1.74 2.64 1.96
CA GLU A 137 -1.00 3.80 2.47
C GLU A 137 0.51 3.70 2.16
N PHE A 138 1.11 2.54 2.40
CA PHE A 138 2.53 2.30 2.11
C PHE A 138 2.89 2.55 0.63
N LEU A 139 2.05 2.09 -0.30
CA LEU A 139 2.25 2.27 -1.74
C LEU A 139 1.97 3.71 -2.20
N VAL A 140 0.95 4.36 -1.64
CA VAL A 140 0.52 5.71 -2.05
C VAL A 140 1.41 6.81 -1.48
N LEU A 141 1.88 6.70 -0.24
CA LEU A 141 2.78 7.70 0.36
C LEU A 141 4.05 7.89 -0.49
N ALA A 142 4.49 6.84 -1.19
CA ALA A 142 5.62 6.92 -2.10
C ALA A 142 5.33 7.68 -3.41
N LEU A 143 4.07 7.75 -3.85
CA LEU A 143 3.66 8.63 -4.95
C LEU A 143 3.69 10.10 -4.52
N GLY A 144 3.37 10.39 -3.25
CA GLY A 144 3.50 11.73 -2.68
C GLY A 144 4.96 12.22 -2.60
N SER A 145 5.91 11.32 -2.35
CA SER A 145 7.34 11.65 -2.28
C SER A 145 8.00 11.82 -3.66
N GLN A 146 7.47 11.24 -4.73
CA GLN A 146 7.94 11.48 -6.12
C GLN A 146 7.19 12.61 -6.84
N ILE A 147 6.05 13.07 -6.30
CA ILE A 147 5.22 14.13 -6.88
C ILE A 147 5.27 15.38 -5.99
N LEU A 148 6.48 15.90 -5.77
CA LEU A 148 6.68 17.27 -5.29
C LEU A 148 7.21 18.21 -6.38
N GLU A 149 7.22 17.77 -7.64
CA GLU A 149 7.63 18.61 -8.79
C GLU A 149 6.55 18.80 -9.87
N SER A 150 5.32 18.27 -9.73
CA SER A 150 4.23 18.69 -10.61
C SER A 150 2.85 18.56 -9.97
N ALA A 151 2.20 19.71 -9.80
CA ALA A 151 0.88 19.88 -9.21
C ALA A 151 -0.20 19.02 -9.88
N ARG A 152 -0.56 17.86 -9.28
CA ARG A 152 -1.87 17.21 -9.53
C ARG A 152 -2.26 16.13 -8.51
N ILE A 153 -2.21 16.41 -7.20
CA ILE A 153 -2.78 15.51 -6.17
C ILE A 153 -3.87 16.26 -5.40
N LYS A 154 -5.04 16.40 -6.04
CA LYS A 154 -6.30 16.67 -5.31
C LYS A 154 -7.30 15.52 -5.48
N SER A 155 -7.24 14.77 -6.58
CA SER A 155 -8.20 13.69 -6.85
C SER A 155 -7.83 12.34 -6.23
N VAL A 156 -6.54 12.05 -6.01
CA VAL A 156 -6.11 10.74 -5.49
C VAL A 156 -6.38 10.62 -3.99
N THR A 157 -6.17 11.70 -3.24
CA THR A 157 -6.46 11.77 -1.80
C THR A 157 -7.95 11.65 -1.49
N GLU A 158 -8.85 12.25 -2.27
CA GLU A 158 -10.30 12.12 -2.06
C GLU A 158 -10.85 10.73 -2.38
N ASN A 159 -10.33 10.08 -3.44
CA ASN A 159 -10.71 8.71 -3.79
C ASN A 159 -10.21 7.67 -2.77
N ILE A 160 -9.06 7.92 -2.15
CA ILE A 160 -8.54 7.05 -1.09
C ILE A 160 -9.27 7.27 0.22
N LEU A 161 -9.59 8.52 0.59
CA LEU A 161 -10.39 8.79 1.78
C LEU A 161 -11.77 8.11 1.66
N THR A 162 -12.39 8.14 0.47
CA THR A 162 -13.64 7.44 0.22
C THR A 162 -13.49 5.91 0.23
N CYS A 163 -12.41 5.34 -0.32
CA CYS A 163 -12.15 3.89 -0.23
C CYS A 163 -11.87 3.42 1.22
N ILE A 164 -11.03 4.14 1.97
CA ILE A 164 -10.73 3.83 3.39
C ILE A 164 -11.99 4.01 4.24
N CYS A 165 -12.75 5.09 4.03
CA CYS A 165 -14.03 5.28 4.72
C CYS A 165 -15.03 4.18 4.35
N SER A 166 -15.13 3.78 3.09
CA SER A 166 -16.03 2.70 2.66
C SER A 166 -15.65 1.34 3.24
N ALA A 167 -14.35 1.04 3.37
CA ALA A 167 -13.86 -0.18 4.01
C ALA A 167 -14.08 -0.14 5.54
N ALA A 168 -14.01 1.03 6.17
CA ALA A 168 -14.36 1.22 7.57
C ALA A 168 -15.89 1.12 7.81
N GLN A 169 -16.71 1.55 6.84
CA GLN A 169 -18.18 1.49 6.93
C GLN A 169 -18.74 0.08 6.73
N SER A 170 -18.09 -0.77 5.93
CA SER A 170 -18.43 -2.18 5.82
C SER A 170 -18.08 -2.98 7.08
N CYS A 171 -17.03 -2.60 7.82
CA CYS A 171 -16.72 -3.20 9.13
C CYS A 171 -17.68 -2.77 10.26
N LEU A 172 -18.25 -1.57 10.22
CA LEU A 172 -19.22 -1.13 11.23
C LEU A 172 -20.61 -1.78 11.08
N LEU A 173 -20.94 -2.36 9.92
CA LEU A 173 -22.25 -2.97 9.68
C LEU A 173 -22.34 -4.45 10.09
N VAL A 174 -21.23 -5.09 10.49
CA VAL A 174 -21.23 -6.53 10.86
C VAL A 174 -21.33 -6.76 12.38
N PHE A 175 -21.32 -5.72 13.22
CA PHE A 175 -21.40 -5.84 14.69
C PHE A 175 -22.77 -5.57 15.33
N PHE A 176 -23.87 -5.82 14.62
CA PHE A 176 -25.19 -5.93 15.25
C PHE A 176 -25.88 -7.24 14.85
N CYS A 177 -25.45 -8.33 15.49
CA CYS A 177 -26.22 -9.58 15.55
C CYS A 177 -27.03 -9.57 16.85
N PRO A 178 -28.37 -9.43 16.84
CA PRO A 178 -29.16 -9.44 18.05
C PRO A 178 -29.48 -10.89 18.42
N LEU A 179 -28.77 -11.44 19.40
CA LEU A 179 -29.22 -12.63 20.11
C LEU A 179 -30.20 -12.23 21.22
N SER A 180 -31.49 -12.48 20.94
CA SER A 180 -32.52 -12.94 21.87
C SER A 180 -32.80 -12.17 23.18
N GLY A 181 -33.99 -11.56 23.25
CA GLY A 181 -34.92 -11.80 24.37
C GLY A 181 -35.29 -10.64 25.32
N GLU A 182 -36.34 -9.88 24.94
CA GLU A 182 -37.43 -9.32 25.80
C GLU A 182 -37.10 -8.23 26.88
N PRO A 183 -38.11 -7.46 27.37
CA PRO A 183 -38.13 -6.00 27.23
C PRO A 183 -38.19 -5.29 28.59
N HIS A 184 -37.77 -4.03 28.65
CA HIS A 184 -38.42 -3.00 29.48
C HIS A 184 -37.83 -1.62 29.16
N SER A 185 -38.73 -0.64 29.08
CA SER A 185 -38.58 0.80 28.91
C SER A 185 -37.22 1.45 29.20
N GLU A 186 -36.70 2.20 28.23
CA GLU A 186 -36.54 3.67 28.33
C GLU A 186 -36.01 4.23 27.00
N MET A 187 -36.81 5.11 26.40
CA MET A 187 -36.54 5.74 25.12
C MET A 187 -35.70 6.99 25.35
N LEU A 188 -34.37 6.87 25.29
CA LEU A 188 -33.47 8.02 25.18
C LEU A 188 -33.12 8.22 23.71
N VAL A 189 -33.84 9.15 23.07
CA VAL A 189 -33.50 9.71 21.75
C VAL A 189 -32.22 10.54 21.90
N GLY A 190 -31.08 9.86 21.85
CA GLY A 190 -29.77 10.49 21.71
C GLY A 190 -29.49 10.74 20.24
N THR A 191 -29.79 11.94 19.75
CA THR A 191 -29.28 12.41 18.46
C THR A 191 -27.76 12.54 18.56
N PHE A 192 -27.03 11.50 18.14
CA PHE A 192 -25.59 11.59 17.91
C PHE A 192 -25.37 12.46 16.67
N LYS A 193 -25.27 13.78 16.88
CA LYS A 193 -24.65 14.70 15.94
C LYS A 193 -23.17 14.32 15.82
N ALA A 194 -22.85 13.47 14.85
CA ALA A 194 -21.50 13.39 14.33
C ALA A 194 -21.25 14.67 13.51
N SER A 195 -20.85 15.75 14.19
CA SER A 195 -20.25 16.91 13.52
C SER A 195 -18.86 16.50 13.03
N ILE A 196 -18.80 15.96 11.81
CA ILE A 196 -17.58 15.98 11.01
C ILE A 196 -17.41 17.42 10.54
N VAL A 197 -16.57 18.18 11.24
CA VAL A 197 -16.07 19.46 10.75
C VAL A 197 -15.01 19.11 9.70
N LEU A 198 -15.42 19.06 8.43
CA LEU A 198 -14.51 19.18 7.30
C LEU A 198 -14.02 20.64 7.29
N SER A 199 -12.85 20.90 7.86
CA SER A 199 -12.11 22.11 7.56
C SER A 199 -11.30 21.88 6.29
N CYS A 200 -11.92 22.15 5.13
CA CYS A 200 -11.21 22.35 3.88
C CYS A 200 -10.73 23.81 3.81
N PHE A 201 -9.42 24.02 3.91
CA PHE A 201 -8.68 25.10 3.25
C PHE A 201 -7.29 24.59 2.87
#